data_AF-A0A819F9N8-F1
#
_entry.id   AF-A0A819F9N8-F1
#
_cell.length_a   1.000
_cell.length_b   1.000
_cell.length_c   1.000
_cell.angle_alpha   90.00
_cell.angle_beta   90.00
_cell.angle_gamma   90.00
#
_symmetry.space_group_name_H-M   'P 1'
#
loop_
_entity.id
_entity.type
_entity.pdbx_description
1 polymer ?
#
loop_
_entity_poly.entity_id
_entity_poly.type
_entity_poly.pdbx_seq_one_letter_code
_entity_poly.pdbx_strand_id
1 'polypeptide(L)'
;MNKQHALIFIAMAIMVDNVYGSYLQVKILSAHSVFDKTQDVAVEVQYNNTSNYTISIYKWCLPNNELNDPLFKVTCNNVPVNYIGPLVKRREPTIEDMIPLEPGKTKIIQTRLSSAYDMSKTGIYSIQYDMPTERVVFKHARTFESSLVRAISKRQSGVQSNNIQLTIEGRPNRQREQNKNMNVIKRAATLSCVSCSITQKSQITAAVSWALKYADNSFNYLNKTKPSGTNRYKTWFGKFMLSNWNTQKTHFRNIKNIFSSKRITFDCGCNDASPYAETYAYVYRDRPYKIYLCPVFWSAPMTGTDSKAGTLIHETSHFSVVVGTYDYAYGKMACTSLTLSAPSQAIMNADSHEYFAENSPVLL
;
A
#
# COMPACT_ATOMS: atom_id res chain seq x y z
N MET A 1 -65.81 -0.49 -51.01
CA MET A 1 -64.67 0.45 -50.91
C MET A 1 -64.47 0.83 -49.45
N ASN A 2 -63.45 0.30 -48.78
CA ASN A 2 -62.92 0.88 -47.55
C ASN A 2 -61.47 0.38 -47.38
N LYS A 3 -60.51 1.28 -47.61
CA LYS A 3 -59.08 1.04 -47.40
C LYS A 3 -58.78 1.26 -45.92
N GLN A 4 -58.39 0.21 -45.18
CA GLN A 4 -57.72 0.38 -43.89
C GLN A 4 -56.22 0.57 -44.13
N HIS A 5 -55.71 1.74 -43.77
CA HIS A 5 -54.28 2.02 -43.69
C HIS A 5 -53.74 1.45 -42.38
N ALA A 6 -52.90 0.41 -42.47
CA ALA A 6 -52.10 -0.05 -41.36
C ALA A 6 -50.91 0.89 -41.18
N LEU A 7 -50.90 1.66 -40.09
CA LEU A 7 -49.72 2.38 -39.63
C LEU A 7 -48.68 1.36 -39.13
N ILE A 8 -47.53 1.32 -39.80
CA ILE A 8 -46.34 0.60 -39.33
C ILE A 8 -45.67 1.48 -38.27
N PHE A 9 -45.81 1.11 -37.00
CA PHE A 9 -44.95 1.63 -35.93
C PHE A 9 -43.58 0.97 -36.06
N ILE A 10 -42.60 1.71 -36.60
CA ILE A 10 -41.19 1.35 -36.47
C ILE A 10 -40.81 1.63 -35.01
N ALA A 11 -40.86 0.59 -34.18
CA ALA A 11 -40.23 0.63 -32.87
C ALA A 11 -38.72 0.74 -33.09
N MET A 12 -38.20 1.95 -32.97
CA MET A 12 -36.76 2.21 -32.93
C MET A 12 -36.25 1.62 -31.62
N ALA A 13 -35.75 0.38 -31.68
CA ALA A 13 -35.04 -0.23 -30.57
C ALA A 13 -33.78 0.60 -30.33
N ILE A 14 -33.83 1.50 -29.35
CA ILE A 14 -32.63 2.07 -28.77
C ILE A 14 -31.93 0.90 -28.08
N MET A 15 -30.96 0.32 -28.78
CA MET A 15 -29.93 -0.52 -28.16
C MET A 15 -29.20 0.38 -27.16
N VAL A 16 -29.69 0.41 -25.92
CA VAL A 16 -28.88 0.87 -24.80
C VAL A 16 -27.85 -0.25 -24.61
N ASP A 17 -26.69 -0.09 -25.22
CA ASP A 17 -25.53 -0.87 -24.86
C ASP A 17 -25.27 -0.62 -23.38
N ASN A 18 -25.76 -1.52 -22.54
CA ASN A 18 -25.34 -1.63 -21.14
C ASN A 18 -23.89 -2.08 -21.16
N VAL A 19 -22.97 -1.15 -21.42
CA VAL A 19 -21.54 -1.39 -21.20
C VAL A 19 -21.34 -1.44 -19.70
N TYR A 20 -21.30 -2.66 -19.16
CA TYR A 20 -20.95 -2.98 -17.78
C TYR A 20 -19.47 -2.66 -17.50
N GLY A 21 -19.08 -1.39 -17.64
CA GLY A 21 -17.72 -0.90 -17.39
C GLY A 21 -17.57 -0.32 -15.99
N SER A 22 -16.39 -0.48 -15.40
CA SER A 22 -15.99 0.31 -14.22
C SER A 22 -16.06 1.81 -14.52
N TYR A 23 -16.47 2.62 -13.54
CA TYR A 23 -16.52 4.09 -13.66
C TYR A 23 -15.13 4.72 -13.84
N LEU A 24 -14.10 4.07 -13.27
CA LEU A 24 -12.70 4.36 -13.55
C LEU A 24 -12.11 3.16 -14.31
N GLN A 25 -11.72 3.39 -15.56
CA GLN A 25 -11.02 2.40 -16.38
C GLN A 25 -9.53 2.68 -16.36
N VAL A 26 -8.72 1.64 -16.15
CA VAL A 26 -7.26 1.74 -16.23
C VAL A 26 -6.76 0.92 -17.40
N LYS A 27 -5.82 1.46 -18.17
CA LYS A 27 -5.16 0.76 -19.27
C LYS A 27 -3.65 0.92 -19.14
N ILE A 28 -2.91 -0.17 -19.39
CA ILE A 28 -1.45 -0.13 -19.50
C ILE A 28 -1.07 -0.35 -20.95
N LEU A 29 -0.12 0.46 -21.41
CA LEU A 29 0.55 0.33 -22.70
C LEU A 29 2.06 0.26 -22.49
N SER A 30 2.75 -0.41 -23.40
CA SER A 30 4.22 -0.38 -23.49
C SER A 30 4.60 -0.01 -24.91
N ALA A 31 5.58 0.88 -25.06
CA ALA A 31 6.11 1.26 -26.37
C ALA A 31 6.84 0.11 -27.07
N HIS A 32 7.36 -0.85 -26.29
CA HIS A 32 8.07 -2.02 -26.78
C HIS A 32 7.49 -3.30 -26.18
N SER A 33 7.54 -4.40 -26.92
CA SER A 33 7.20 -5.74 -26.43
C SER A 33 8.43 -6.57 -26.01
N VAL A 34 9.64 -6.09 -26.33
CA VAL A 34 10.92 -6.72 -26.02
C VAL A 34 11.88 -5.67 -25.46
N PHE A 35 12.56 -5.98 -24.36
CA PHE A 35 13.55 -5.12 -23.72
C PHE A 35 14.85 -5.88 -23.47
N ASP A 36 15.97 -5.33 -23.93
CA ASP A 36 17.30 -5.83 -23.58
C ASP A 36 17.71 -5.39 -22.15
N LYS A 37 18.84 -5.90 -21.65
CA LYS A 37 19.33 -5.63 -20.29
C LYS A 37 19.73 -4.17 -20.03
N THR A 38 19.92 -3.35 -21.07
CA THR A 38 20.37 -1.96 -21.00
C THR A 38 19.22 -0.95 -21.00
N GLN A 39 18.05 -1.35 -21.50
CA GLN A 39 16.87 -0.48 -21.61
C GLN A 39 16.04 -0.46 -20.33
N ASP A 40 15.60 0.71 -19.87
CA ASP A 40 14.61 0.78 -18.80
C ASP A 40 13.27 0.19 -19.26
N VAL A 41 12.69 -0.68 -18.45
CA VAL A 41 11.33 -1.19 -18.67
C VAL A 41 10.36 -0.15 -18.13
N ALA A 42 9.70 0.58 -19.03
CA ALA A 42 8.73 1.61 -18.72
C ALA A 42 7.38 1.32 -19.38
N VAL A 43 6.30 1.74 -18.72
CA VAL A 43 4.93 1.59 -19.20
C VAL A 43 4.16 2.89 -19.06
N GLU A 44 3.20 3.08 -19.95
CA GLU A 44 2.19 4.13 -19.84
C GLU A 44 0.97 3.58 -19.11
N VAL A 45 0.48 4.31 -18.11
CA VAL A 45 -0.78 4.02 -17.41
C VAL A 45 -1.78 5.13 -17.70
N GLN A 46 -2.91 4.75 -18.27
CA GLN A 46 -4.02 5.64 -18.60
C GLN A 46 -5.17 5.39 -17.63
N TYR A 47 -5.60 6.44 -16.95
CA TYR A 47 -6.77 6.46 -16.06
C TYR A 47 -7.88 7.23 -16.76
N ASN A 48 -8.95 6.56 -17.17
CA ASN A 48 -10.07 7.16 -17.88
C ASN A 48 -11.33 7.18 -16.99
N ASN A 49 -11.88 8.36 -16.76
CA ASN A 49 -13.16 8.52 -16.08
C ASN A 49 -14.31 8.39 -17.09
N THR A 50 -14.99 7.24 -17.08
CA THR A 50 -16.13 6.96 -17.95
C THR A 50 -17.47 7.35 -17.34
N SER A 51 -17.46 7.90 -16.12
CA SER A 51 -18.66 8.37 -15.44
C SER A 51 -19.04 9.80 -15.83
N ASN A 52 -20.22 10.22 -15.39
CA ASN A 52 -20.73 11.60 -15.49
C ASN A 52 -20.41 12.45 -14.24
N TYR A 53 -19.52 11.99 -13.36
CA TYR A 53 -19.10 12.72 -12.15
C TYR A 53 -17.57 12.82 -12.08
N THR A 54 -17.04 13.80 -11.36
CA THR A 54 -15.60 13.87 -11.08
C THR A 54 -15.19 12.73 -10.16
N ILE A 55 -14.11 12.03 -10.51
CA ILE A 55 -13.50 10.98 -9.67
C ILE A 55 -12.19 11.51 -9.09
N SER A 56 -12.05 11.46 -7.78
CA SER A 56 -10.81 11.85 -7.08
C SER A 56 -9.92 10.65 -6.82
N ILE A 57 -8.73 10.65 -7.41
CA ILE A 57 -7.74 9.56 -7.31
C ILE A 57 -6.62 9.98 -6.34
N TYR A 58 -6.23 9.11 -5.41
CA TYR A 58 -5.11 9.43 -4.53
C TYR A 58 -3.79 9.55 -5.29
N LYS A 59 -2.99 10.58 -4.96
CA LYS A 59 -1.71 10.89 -5.60
C LYS A 59 -0.72 9.70 -5.62
N TRP A 60 -0.70 8.88 -4.58
CA TRP A 60 0.20 7.71 -4.47
C TRP A 60 -0.32 6.46 -5.21
N CYS A 61 -1.57 6.45 -5.69
CA CYS A 61 -2.06 5.40 -6.59
C CYS A 61 -1.81 5.73 -8.06
N LEU A 62 -1.20 6.88 -8.33
CA LEU A 62 -0.73 7.31 -9.63
C LEU A 62 0.77 6.98 -9.70
N PRO A 63 1.22 6.15 -10.64
CA PRO A 63 2.60 5.67 -10.73
C PRO A 63 3.53 6.74 -11.29
N ASN A 64 3.61 7.89 -10.63
CA ASN A 64 4.47 9.00 -11.00
C ASN A 64 5.96 8.59 -10.94
N ASN A 65 6.89 9.50 -11.27
CA ASN A 65 8.30 9.20 -11.51
C ASN A 65 9.00 8.27 -10.50
N GLU A 66 8.61 8.29 -9.22
CA GLU A 66 9.01 7.27 -8.24
C GLU A 66 7.84 6.37 -7.83
N LEU A 67 7.94 5.07 -8.13
CA LEU A 67 7.03 4.05 -7.64
C LEU A 67 7.33 3.71 -6.19
N ASN A 68 6.57 4.31 -5.28
CA ASN A 68 6.72 4.17 -3.83
C ASN A 68 5.60 3.36 -3.16
N ASP A 69 4.88 2.58 -3.97
CA ASP A 69 3.87 1.61 -3.58
C ASP A 69 3.84 0.49 -4.66
N PRO A 70 3.54 -0.77 -4.31
CA PRO A 70 3.45 -1.88 -5.25
C PRO A 70 2.12 -1.86 -6.02
N LEU A 71 1.99 -0.93 -6.97
CA LEU A 71 0.74 -0.69 -7.71
C LEU A 71 0.42 -1.75 -8.79
N PHE A 72 1.39 -2.59 -9.14
CA PHE A 72 1.29 -3.59 -10.19
C PHE A 72 1.47 -5.01 -9.65
N LYS A 73 0.65 -5.92 -10.17
CA LYS A 73 0.89 -7.36 -10.14
C LYS A 73 1.83 -7.70 -11.30
N VAL A 74 3.03 -8.18 -10.95
CA VAL A 74 4.07 -8.55 -11.92
C VAL A 74 4.43 -10.01 -11.72
N THR A 75 4.50 -10.77 -12.81
CA THR A 75 5.01 -12.14 -12.82
C THR A 75 6.07 -12.30 -13.91
N CYS A 76 7.02 -13.20 -13.72
CA CYS A 76 8.01 -13.64 -14.71
C CYS A 76 7.83 -15.15 -14.88
N ASN A 77 7.46 -15.60 -16.08
CA ASN A 77 7.13 -17.00 -16.35
C ASN A 77 6.13 -17.57 -15.32
N ASN A 78 5.07 -16.80 -15.02
CA ASN A 78 4.02 -17.08 -14.03
C ASN A 78 4.46 -17.09 -12.54
N VAL A 79 5.73 -16.81 -12.25
CA VAL A 79 6.21 -16.66 -10.87
C VAL A 79 6.11 -15.19 -10.46
N PRO A 80 5.48 -14.84 -9.32
CA PRO A 80 5.42 -13.48 -8.83
C PRO A 80 6.80 -12.82 -8.73
N VAL A 81 6.87 -11.58 -9.20
CA VAL A 81 8.07 -10.74 -9.14
C VAL A 81 7.96 -9.83 -7.91
N ASN A 82 9.04 -9.76 -7.14
CA ASN A 82 9.06 -8.93 -5.96
C ASN A 82 9.09 -7.44 -6.32
N TYR A 83 8.26 -6.66 -5.63
CA TYR A 83 8.46 -5.24 -5.49
C TYR A 83 9.66 -4.97 -4.56
N ILE A 84 10.57 -4.10 -5.00
CA ILE A 84 11.84 -3.76 -4.35
C ILE A 84 11.99 -2.25 -4.12
N GLY A 85 10.96 -1.46 -4.46
CA GLY A 85 10.87 -0.04 -4.14
C GLY A 85 10.54 0.20 -2.66
N PRO A 86 10.45 1.48 -2.24
CA PRO A 86 10.11 1.83 -0.87
C PRO A 86 8.63 1.58 -0.56
N LEU A 87 8.33 1.16 0.66
CA LEU A 87 6.99 1.21 1.26
C LEU A 87 6.96 2.39 2.23
N VAL A 88 5.91 3.21 2.18
CA VAL A 88 5.91 4.57 2.73
C VAL A 88 4.71 4.79 3.64
N LYS A 89 4.94 4.99 4.95
CA LYS A 89 3.88 5.41 5.86
C LYS A 89 3.49 6.86 5.60
N ARG A 90 2.21 7.06 5.28
CA ARG A 90 1.58 8.37 5.06
C ARG A 90 0.59 8.69 6.18
N ARG A 91 0.26 9.97 6.32
CA ARG A 91 -0.87 10.40 7.17
C ARG A 91 -2.19 9.91 6.57
N GLU A 92 -3.24 9.94 7.40
CA GLU A 92 -4.59 9.75 6.88
C GLU A 92 -4.83 10.73 5.72
N PRO A 93 -5.35 10.24 4.57
CA PRO A 93 -5.46 11.07 3.38
C PRO A 93 -6.45 12.23 3.56
N THR A 94 -6.11 13.40 3.02
CA THR A 94 -6.97 14.58 2.91
C THR A 94 -7.27 14.89 1.44
N ILE A 95 -8.18 15.84 1.18
CA ILE A 95 -8.54 16.27 -0.18
C ILE A 95 -7.28 16.74 -0.96
N GLU A 96 -6.30 17.32 -0.28
CA GLU A 96 -5.03 17.75 -0.88
C GLU A 96 -4.21 16.59 -1.43
N ASP A 97 -4.43 15.36 -0.95
CA ASP A 97 -3.74 14.15 -1.41
C ASP A 97 -4.39 13.54 -2.66
N MET A 98 -5.37 14.22 -3.24
CA MET A 98 -6.17 13.72 -4.35
C MET A 98 -5.97 14.53 -5.61
N ILE A 99 -6.11 13.84 -6.74
CA ILE A 99 -6.14 14.44 -8.06
C ILE A 99 -7.55 14.25 -8.63
N PRO A 100 -8.30 15.33 -8.89
CA PRO A 100 -9.60 15.23 -9.53
C PRO A 100 -9.43 14.86 -11.01
N LEU A 101 -10.25 13.91 -11.47
CA LEU A 101 -10.38 13.51 -12.86
C LEU A 101 -11.84 13.78 -13.30
N GLU A 102 -12.05 14.82 -14.10
CA GLU A 102 -13.37 15.22 -14.57
C GLU A 102 -14.03 14.15 -15.48
N PRO A 103 -15.37 14.18 -15.65
CA PRO A 103 -16.09 13.30 -16.57
C PRO A 103 -15.48 13.25 -17.97
N GLY A 104 -15.27 12.05 -18.50
CA GLY A 104 -14.71 11.82 -19.84
C GLY A 104 -13.24 12.18 -20.00
N LYS A 105 -12.54 12.63 -18.95
CA LYS A 105 -11.11 12.94 -19.02
C LYS A 105 -10.27 11.70 -18.77
N THR A 106 -9.09 11.70 -19.41
CA THR A 106 -8.04 10.69 -19.22
C THR A 106 -6.78 11.34 -18.65
N LYS A 107 -6.23 10.74 -17.60
CA LYS A 107 -4.90 11.06 -17.06
C LYS A 107 -3.90 10.01 -17.53
N ILE A 108 -2.79 10.45 -18.12
CA ILE A 108 -1.74 9.56 -18.64
C ILE A 108 -0.48 9.78 -17.82
N ILE A 109 0.15 8.68 -17.39
CA ILE A 109 1.37 8.69 -16.59
C ILE A 109 2.35 7.68 -17.15
N GLN A 110 3.61 8.09 -17.31
CA GLN A 110 4.71 7.21 -17.66
C GLN A 110 5.42 6.77 -16.38
N THR A 111 5.67 5.47 -16.24
CA THR A 111 6.34 4.93 -15.06
C THR A 111 7.40 3.90 -15.43
N ARG A 112 8.49 3.90 -14.69
CA ARG A 112 9.59 2.94 -14.88
C ARG A 112 9.42 1.79 -13.91
N LEU A 113 9.07 0.60 -14.40
CA LEU A 113 8.88 -0.58 -13.56
C LEU A 113 10.21 -1.18 -13.09
N SER A 114 11.23 -1.11 -13.95
CA SER A 114 12.56 -1.65 -13.68
C SER A 114 13.30 -0.98 -12.51
N SER A 115 12.82 0.17 -12.01
CA SER A 115 13.35 0.82 -10.80
C SER A 115 12.77 0.27 -9.49
N ALA A 116 11.63 -0.45 -9.57
CA ALA A 116 10.83 -0.81 -8.39
C ALA A 116 10.40 -2.29 -8.34
N TYR A 117 10.65 -3.06 -9.40
CA TYR A 117 10.40 -4.51 -9.46
C TYR A 117 11.67 -5.29 -9.82
N ASP A 118 11.86 -6.47 -9.22
CA ASP A 118 13.02 -7.32 -9.50
C ASP A 118 12.95 -7.95 -10.91
N MET A 119 13.48 -7.22 -11.89
CA MET A 119 13.56 -7.64 -13.29
C MET A 119 14.91 -8.29 -13.64
N SER A 120 15.52 -8.99 -12.67
CA SER A 120 16.85 -9.62 -12.84
C SER A 120 16.85 -10.90 -13.65
N LYS A 121 15.69 -11.51 -13.89
CA LYS A 121 15.56 -12.76 -14.63
C LYS A 121 15.18 -12.48 -16.08
N THR A 122 15.76 -13.22 -17.00
CA THR A 122 15.27 -13.25 -18.39
C THR A 122 13.97 -14.05 -18.45
N GLY A 123 12.95 -13.54 -19.13
CA GLY A 123 11.71 -14.27 -19.34
C GLY A 123 10.56 -13.43 -19.89
N ILE A 124 9.37 -14.05 -19.89
CA ILE A 124 8.13 -13.39 -20.27
C ILE A 124 7.49 -12.82 -19.01
N TYR A 125 7.38 -11.51 -18.95
CA TYR A 125 6.78 -10.79 -17.85
C TYR A 125 5.32 -10.47 -18.16
N SER A 126 4.43 -10.76 -17.23
CA SER A 126 3.04 -10.34 -17.26
C SER A 126 2.83 -9.24 -16.22
N ILE A 127 2.27 -8.11 -16.65
CA ILE A 127 2.14 -6.88 -15.86
C ILE A 127 0.71 -6.37 -15.94
N GLN A 128 0.11 -6.13 -14.78
CA GLN A 128 -1.22 -5.56 -14.62
C GLN A 128 -1.23 -4.57 -13.45
N TYR A 129 -1.84 -3.40 -13.62
CA TYR A 129 -2.18 -2.52 -12.50
C TYR A 129 -3.35 -3.17 -11.77
N ASP A 130 -3.22 -3.38 -10.47
CA ASP A 130 -4.22 -4.12 -9.68
C ASP A 130 -4.27 -3.58 -8.26
N MET A 131 -5.28 -2.74 -8.00
CA MET A 131 -5.43 -2.05 -6.72
C MET A 131 -6.86 -2.14 -6.20
N PRO A 132 -7.09 -2.36 -4.88
CA PRO A 132 -8.43 -2.27 -4.31
C PRO A 132 -9.05 -0.90 -4.58
N THR A 133 -10.35 -0.86 -4.91
CA THR A 133 -11.06 0.41 -5.20
C THR A 133 -10.91 1.43 -4.07
N GLU A 134 -10.89 0.95 -2.83
CA GLU A 134 -10.70 1.74 -1.61
C GLU A 134 -9.33 2.42 -1.49
N ARG A 135 -8.30 1.84 -2.11
CA ARG A 135 -6.98 2.48 -2.20
C ARG A 135 -6.92 3.54 -3.28
N VAL A 136 -7.72 3.43 -4.34
CA VAL A 136 -7.60 4.28 -5.53
C VAL A 136 -8.50 5.50 -5.46
N VAL A 137 -9.75 5.32 -5.04
CA VAL A 137 -10.79 6.35 -5.10
C VAL A 137 -11.26 6.72 -3.69
N PHE A 138 -11.37 8.03 -3.44
CA PHE A 138 -11.83 8.56 -2.16
C PHE A 138 -13.30 8.24 -1.86
N LYS A 139 -13.62 7.96 -0.59
CA LYS A 139 -14.98 7.62 -0.11
C LYS A 139 -15.71 8.69 0.71
N HIS A 140 -15.20 9.93 0.83
CA HIS A 140 -15.67 10.82 1.90
C HIS A 140 -15.97 12.28 1.51
N ALA A 141 -17.02 12.54 0.73
CA ALA A 141 -17.76 13.81 0.91
C ALA A 141 -18.99 13.55 1.79
N ARG A 142 -19.08 14.30 2.90
CA ARG A 142 -20.30 14.38 3.74
C ARG A 142 -21.49 15.02 3.00
N THR A 143 -21.35 15.34 1.73
CA THR A 143 -22.36 15.97 0.89
C THR A 143 -22.29 15.35 -0.51
N PHE A 144 -23.38 14.73 -0.96
CA PHE A 144 -23.67 14.23 -2.31
C PHE A 144 -22.75 13.16 -2.98
N GLU A 145 -21.44 13.06 -2.70
CA GLU A 145 -20.57 12.06 -3.37
C GLU A 145 -20.66 10.63 -2.78
N SER A 146 -21.23 10.48 -1.57
CA SER A 146 -21.26 9.19 -0.86
C SER A 146 -22.10 8.11 -1.55
N SER A 147 -23.14 8.50 -2.31
CA SER A 147 -23.99 7.57 -3.07
C SER A 147 -23.27 7.03 -4.31
N LEU A 148 -22.53 7.86 -5.03
CA LEU A 148 -21.72 7.46 -6.17
C LEU A 148 -20.56 6.55 -5.74
N VAL A 149 -19.82 6.93 -4.70
CA VAL A 149 -18.70 6.10 -4.25
C VAL A 149 -19.18 4.78 -3.65
N ARG A 150 -20.31 4.78 -2.94
CA ARG A 150 -20.97 3.53 -2.50
C ARG A 150 -21.43 2.70 -3.70
N ALA A 151 -21.89 3.31 -4.79
CA ALA A 151 -22.22 2.61 -6.03
C ALA A 151 -20.97 2.05 -6.74
N ILE A 152 -19.89 2.82 -6.87
CA ILE A 152 -18.59 2.39 -7.40
C ILE A 152 -18.08 1.19 -6.59
N SER A 153 -18.05 1.31 -5.26
CA SER A 153 -17.50 0.28 -4.37
C SER A 153 -18.35 -0.98 -4.27
N LYS A 154 -19.68 -0.87 -4.38
CA LYS A 154 -20.57 -2.04 -4.44
C LYS A 154 -20.48 -2.77 -5.78
N ARG A 155 -20.10 -2.07 -6.85
CA ARG A 155 -20.03 -2.62 -8.22
C ARG A 155 -18.62 -3.04 -8.64
N GLN A 156 -17.58 -2.57 -7.94
CA GLN A 156 -16.19 -2.78 -8.32
C GLN A 156 -15.31 -3.08 -7.10
N SER A 157 -14.88 -4.34 -6.97
CA SER A 157 -14.00 -4.81 -5.89
C SER A 157 -12.55 -4.33 -6.03
N GLY A 158 -12.13 -3.93 -7.24
CA GLY A 158 -10.79 -3.44 -7.52
C GLY A 158 -10.71 -2.66 -8.85
N VAL A 159 -9.70 -1.80 -8.95
CA VAL A 159 -9.32 -1.08 -10.17
C VAL A 159 -8.19 -1.85 -10.82
N GLN A 160 -8.51 -2.52 -11.94
CA GLN A 160 -7.59 -3.36 -12.68
C GLN A 160 -7.40 -2.86 -14.10
N SER A 161 -6.19 -2.97 -14.64
CA SER A 161 -5.93 -2.74 -16.06
C SER A 161 -6.06 -4.01 -16.90
N ASN A 162 -5.92 -3.85 -18.22
CA ASN A 162 -5.49 -4.96 -19.08
C ASN A 162 -4.14 -5.52 -18.60
N ASN A 163 -3.90 -6.80 -18.89
CA ASN A 163 -2.62 -7.43 -18.68
C ASN A 163 -1.77 -7.30 -19.96
N ILE A 164 -0.52 -6.85 -19.83
CA ILE A 164 0.44 -6.83 -20.94
C ILE A 164 1.49 -7.92 -20.75
N GLN A 165 2.05 -8.42 -21.85
CA GLN A 165 3.17 -9.36 -21.83
C GLN A 165 4.39 -8.74 -22.51
N LEU A 166 5.53 -8.79 -21.82
CA LEU A 166 6.82 -8.25 -22.28
C LEU A 166 7.89 -9.33 -22.21
N THR A 167 8.74 -9.44 -23.24
CA THR A 167 9.96 -10.25 -23.15
C THR A 167 11.08 -9.37 -22.62
N ILE A 168 11.67 -9.74 -21.48
CA ILE A 168 12.66 -8.92 -20.79
C ILE A 168 13.93 -9.75 -20.62
N GLU A 169 15.07 -9.23 -21.09
CA GLU A 169 16.38 -9.76 -20.73
C GLU A 169 16.73 -9.31 -19.29
N GLY A 170 17.19 -10.25 -18.47
CA GLY A 170 17.52 -10.01 -17.08
C GLY A 170 18.65 -8.99 -16.91
N ARG A 171 18.51 -8.13 -15.89
CA ARG A 171 19.48 -7.07 -15.56
C ARG A 171 19.97 -7.16 -14.12
N PRO A 172 21.22 -6.79 -13.81
CA PRO A 172 21.69 -6.74 -12.43
C PRO A 172 20.82 -5.80 -11.60
N ASN A 173 20.31 -6.30 -10.48
CA ASN A 173 19.64 -5.45 -9.51
C ASN A 173 20.72 -4.73 -8.68
N ARG A 174 21.15 -3.55 -9.17
CA ARG A 174 22.19 -2.73 -8.53
C ARG A 174 21.92 -2.48 -7.04
N GLN A 175 20.66 -2.38 -6.65
CA GLN A 175 20.25 -2.16 -5.27
C GLN A 175 20.39 -3.42 -4.39
N ARG A 176 20.20 -4.63 -4.96
CA ARG A 176 20.40 -5.91 -4.28
C ARG A 176 21.88 -6.28 -4.15
N GLU A 177 22.71 -5.91 -5.12
CA GLU A 177 24.16 -6.15 -5.10
C GLU A 177 24.88 -5.35 -4.02
N GLN A 178 24.45 -4.11 -3.75
CA GLN A 178 24.97 -3.29 -2.65
C GLN A 178 24.71 -3.90 -1.25
N ASN A 179 23.68 -4.73 -1.10
CA ASN A 179 23.31 -5.33 0.19
C ASN A 179 24.00 -6.65 0.52
N LYS A 180 24.67 -7.30 -0.45
CA LYS A 180 25.39 -8.58 -0.20
C LYS A 180 26.59 -8.43 0.75
N ASN A 181 27.04 -7.20 1.02
CA ASN A 181 28.22 -6.90 1.84
C ASN A 181 27.91 -6.55 3.31
N MET A 182 26.68 -6.69 3.79
CA MET A 182 26.37 -6.47 5.22
C MET A 182 26.72 -7.70 6.05
N ASN A 183 27.97 -7.79 6.48
CA ASN A 183 28.42 -8.75 7.49
C ASN A 183 27.60 -8.60 8.77
N VAL A 184 26.94 -9.70 9.16
CA VAL A 184 26.13 -9.81 10.38
C VAL A 184 27.08 -9.88 11.58
N ILE A 185 27.44 -8.73 12.15
CA ILE A 185 28.11 -8.68 13.45
C ILE A 185 27.04 -8.89 14.54
N LYS A 186 27.07 -10.05 15.20
CA LYS A 186 26.35 -10.31 16.45
C LYS A 186 26.95 -9.43 17.55
N ARG A 187 26.35 -8.26 17.78
CA ARG A 187 26.49 -7.50 19.03
C ARG A 187 25.08 -7.17 19.55
N ALA A 188 24.97 -7.02 20.87
CA ALA A 188 23.75 -6.65 21.58
C ALA A 188 23.04 -5.43 20.94
N ALA A 189 21.73 -5.31 21.16
CA ALA A 189 20.85 -4.27 20.64
C ALA A 189 21.46 -2.86 20.77
N THR A 190 22.19 -2.42 19.74
CA THR A 190 22.74 -1.06 19.67
C THR A 190 22.02 -0.38 18.53
N LEU A 191 21.26 0.67 18.83
CA LEU A 191 20.61 1.49 17.82
C LEU A 191 21.67 2.17 16.95
N SER A 192 21.51 2.10 15.63
CA SER A 192 22.37 2.80 14.67
C SER A 192 21.60 3.97 14.08
N CYS A 193 22.19 5.15 14.03
CA CYS A 193 21.56 6.35 13.49
C CYS A 193 22.48 7.01 12.47
N VAL A 194 21.95 7.35 11.29
CA VAL A 194 22.67 8.00 10.18
C VAL A 194 22.00 9.34 9.90
N SER A 195 22.80 10.39 9.72
CA SER A 195 22.31 11.76 9.46
C SER A 195 21.37 12.32 10.54
N CYS A 196 21.41 11.76 11.75
CA CYS A 196 20.54 12.15 12.87
C CYS A 196 21.25 13.10 13.83
N SER A 197 20.56 14.17 14.23
CA SER A 197 20.95 15.03 15.35
C SER A 197 20.85 14.29 16.69
N ILE A 198 21.43 14.86 17.75
CA ILE A 198 21.35 14.29 19.10
C ILE A 198 19.89 14.22 19.58
N THR A 199 19.10 15.26 19.33
CA THR A 199 17.66 15.28 19.66
C THR A 199 16.90 14.18 18.94
N GLN A 200 17.16 13.99 17.64
CA GLN A 200 16.54 12.90 16.87
C GLN A 200 16.92 11.53 17.43
N LYS A 201 18.20 11.29 17.77
CA LYS A 201 18.65 10.04 18.42
C LYS A 201 17.92 9.76 19.74
N SER A 202 17.71 10.79 20.57
CA SER A 202 16.97 10.68 21.82
C SER A 202 15.49 10.32 21.58
N GLN A 203 14.83 11.01 20.64
CA GLN A 203 13.44 10.71 20.26
C GLN A 203 13.30 9.29 19.68
N ILE A 204 14.24 8.85 18.84
CA ILE A 204 14.28 7.48 18.29
C ILE A 204 14.41 6.46 19.43
N THR A 205 15.30 6.70 20.39
CA THR A 205 15.51 5.77 21.52
C THR A 205 14.24 5.63 22.37
N ALA A 206 13.56 6.74 22.64
CA ALA A 206 12.27 6.74 23.32
C ALA A 206 11.18 6.03 22.50
N ALA A 207 11.10 6.31 21.19
CA ALA A 207 10.13 5.68 20.29
C ALA A 207 10.33 4.16 20.20
N VAL A 208 11.58 3.68 20.12
CA VAL A 208 11.91 2.25 20.14
C VAL A 208 11.50 1.60 21.45
N SER A 209 11.70 2.27 22.58
CA SER A 209 11.29 1.75 23.90
C SER A 209 9.77 1.58 23.99
N TRP A 210 9.01 2.56 23.47
CA TRP A 210 7.55 2.47 23.41
C TRP A 210 7.05 1.47 22.36
N ALA A 211 7.70 1.37 21.21
CA ALA A 211 7.38 0.37 20.19
C ALA A 211 7.60 -1.05 20.73
N LEU A 212 8.68 -1.31 21.48
CA LEU A 212 8.87 -2.58 22.17
C LEU A 212 7.71 -2.89 23.13
N LYS A 213 7.27 -1.89 23.91
CA LYS A 213 6.13 -2.04 24.82
C LYS A 213 4.81 -2.30 24.07
N TYR A 214 4.57 -1.63 22.94
CA TYR A 214 3.41 -1.88 22.07
C TYR A 214 3.42 -3.29 21.49
N ALA A 215 4.56 -3.74 20.97
CA ALA A 215 4.72 -5.09 20.44
C ALA A 215 4.54 -6.16 21.55
N ASP A 216 5.10 -5.93 22.73
CA ASP A 216 4.97 -6.83 23.88
C ASP A 216 3.52 -6.91 24.39
N ASN A 217 2.85 -5.78 24.56
CA ASN A 217 1.44 -5.73 24.96
C ASN A 217 0.54 -6.44 23.95
N SER A 218 0.80 -6.27 22.65
CA SER A 218 0.04 -6.90 21.57
C SER A 218 0.27 -8.42 21.53
N PHE A 219 1.52 -8.85 21.66
CA PHE A 219 1.84 -10.27 21.79
C PHE A 219 1.20 -10.90 23.04
N ASN A 220 1.30 -10.22 24.18
CA ASN A 220 0.72 -10.69 25.44
C ASN A 220 -0.81 -10.78 25.36
N TYR A 221 -1.47 -9.80 24.74
CA TYR A 221 -2.90 -9.86 24.47
C TYR A 221 -3.26 -11.12 23.65
N LEU A 222 -2.59 -11.35 22.53
CA LEU A 222 -2.84 -12.50 21.66
C LEU A 222 -2.43 -13.85 22.30
N ASN A 223 -1.54 -13.82 23.29
CA ASN A 223 -1.07 -15.00 24.01
C ASN A 223 -1.92 -15.37 25.22
N LYS A 224 -2.41 -14.38 25.97
CA LYS A 224 -3.10 -14.58 27.26
C LYS A 224 -4.62 -14.49 27.15
N THR A 225 -5.15 -13.73 26.19
CA THR A 225 -6.59 -13.64 25.96
C THR A 225 -7.09 -14.90 25.25
N LYS A 226 -8.25 -15.43 25.68
CA LYS A 226 -8.91 -16.55 24.99
C LYS A 226 -9.17 -16.15 23.52
N PRO A 227 -8.65 -16.88 22.52
CA PRO A 227 -8.83 -16.54 21.11
C PRO A 227 -10.31 -16.40 20.77
N SER A 228 -10.71 -15.19 20.38
CA SER A 228 -12.10 -14.85 20.10
C SER A 228 -12.20 -13.57 19.27
N GLY A 229 -13.39 -13.29 18.74
CA GLY A 229 -13.70 -12.03 18.05
C GLY A 229 -13.90 -10.85 19.00
N THR A 230 -12.90 -10.57 19.84
CA THR A 230 -12.81 -9.36 20.66
C THR A 230 -12.95 -8.09 19.82
N ASN A 231 -13.28 -6.96 20.46
CA ASN A 231 -13.44 -5.71 19.72
C ASN A 231 -12.09 -5.24 19.18
N ARG A 232 -11.02 -5.31 19.99
CA ARG A 232 -9.67 -4.97 19.51
C ARG A 232 -9.25 -5.77 18.28
N TYR A 233 -9.47 -7.08 18.27
CA TYR A 233 -9.11 -7.92 17.11
C TYR A 233 -9.96 -7.60 15.89
N LYS A 234 -11.30 -7.57 16.04
CA LYS A 234 -12.20 -7.40 14.88
C LYS A 234 -12.05 -6.04 14.21
N THR A 235 -11.76 -4.99 14.97
CA THR A 235 -11.57 -3.64 14.43
C THR A 235 -10.43 -3.58 13.43
N TRP A 236 -9.32 -4.30 13.67
CA TRP A 236 -8.11 -4.16 12.84
C TRP A 236 -7.86 -5.33 11.89
N PHE A 237 -8.39 -6.51 12.22
CA PHE A 237 -8.14 -7.75 11.48
C PHE A 237 -9.41 -8.46 10.99
N GLY A 238 -10.59 -7.90 11.28
CA GLY A 238 -11.87 -8.40 10.78
C GLY A 238 -12.39 -9.65 11.48
N LYS A 239 -13.22 -10.41 10.75
CA LYS A 239 -13.91 -11.59 11.30
C LYS A 239 -12.91 -12.57 11.92
N PHE A 240 -13.22 -13.03 13.14
CA PHE A 240 -12.37 -13.96 13.86
C PHE A 240 -12.22 -15.29 13.12
N MET A 241 -10.97 -15.72 13.00
CA MET A 241 -10.56 -17.07 12.63
C MET A 241 -9.35 -17.43 13.49
N LEU A 242 -9.33 -18.64 14.04
CA LEU A 242 -8.23 -19.07 14.92
C LEU A 242 -6.87 -19.07 14.20
N SER A 243 -6.85 -19.43 12.91
CA SER A 243 -5.65 -19.35 12.07
C SER A 243 -5.12 -17.92 12.00
N ASN A 244 -5.98 -16.95 11.70
CA ASN A 244 -5.59 -15.54 11.61
C ASN A 244 -5.15 -14.97 12.96
N TRP A 245 -5.79 -15.37 14.08
CA TRP A 245 -5.32 -15.03 15.43
C TRP A 245 -3.89 -15.51 15.68
N ASN A 246 -3.59 -16.76 15.33
CA ASN A 246 -2.25 -17.33 15.47
C ASN A 246 -1.22 -16.66 14.54
N THR A 247 -1.65 -16.26 13.34
CA THR A 247 -0.86 -15.43 12.42
C THR A 247 -0.47 -14.11 13.10
N GLN A 248 -1.44 -13.35 13.62
CA GLN A 248 -1.17 -12.09 14.32
C GLN A 248 -0.28 -12.28 15.56
N LYS A 249 -0.48 -13.37 16.31
CA LYS A 249 0.38 -13.73 17.45
C LYS A 249 1.83 -13.91 17.01
N THR A 250 2.05 -14.55 15.86
CA THR A 250 3.40 -14.71 15.29
C THR A 250 3.96 -13.39 14.80
N HIS A 251 3.16 -12.55 14.15
CA HIS A 251 3.59 -11.24 13.68
C HIS A 251 4.12 -10.38 14.83
N PHE A 252 3.34 -10.22 15.91
CA PHE A 252 3.76 -9.41 17.05
C PHE A 252 4.93 -10.00 17.84
N ARG A 253 5.08 -11.33 17.87
CA ARG A 253 6.30 -11.97 18.39
C ARG A 253 7.53 -11.58 17.57
N ASN A 254 7.43 -11.63 16.24
CA ASN A 254 8.54 -11.28 15.35
C ASN A 254 8.91 -9.79 15.48
N ILE A 255 7.91 -8.90 15.46
CA ILE A 255 8.11 -7.46 15.65
C ILE A 255 8.75 -7.16 17.01
N LYS A 256 8.24 -7.74 18.11
CA LYS A 256 8.83 -7.64 19.45
C LYS A 256 10.31 -8.04 19.45
N ASN A 257 10.65 -9.15 18.79
CA ASN A 257 12.02 -9.66 18.72
C ASN A 257 12.96 -8.70 17.97
N ILE A 258 12.46 -7.92 17.01
CA ILE A 258 13.28 -6.90 16.34
C ILE A 258 13.71 -5.82 17.33
N PHE A 259 12.76 -5.24 18.06
CA PHE A 259 13.07 -4.18 19.04
C PHE A 259 13.89 -4.65 20.24
N SER A 260 13.80 -5.94 20.62
CA SER A 260 14.55 -6.47 21.77
C SER A 260 15.94 -7.00 21.43
N SER A 261 16.21 -7.39 20.18
CA SER A 261 17.41 -8.21 19.87
C SER A 261 18.17 -7.83 18.59
N LYS A 262 17.60 -7.00 17.71
CA LYS A 262 18.22 -6.66 16.43
C LYS A 262 18.77 -5.23 16.42
N ARG A 263 19.83 -5.03 15.64
CA ARG A 263 20.35 -3.69 15.33
C ARG A 263 19.51 -3.07 14.23
N ILE A 264 18.71 -2.08 14.58
CA ILE A 264 17.94 -1.25 13.64
C ILE A 264 18.78 -0.03 13.26
N THR A 265 18.77 0.33 11.97
CA THR A 265 19.39 1.56 11.48
C THR A 265 18.32 2.59 11.16
N PHE A 266 18.37 3.75 11.78
CA PHE A 266 17.50 4.88 11.51
C PHE A 266 18.25 5.92 10.67
N ASP A 267 17.65 6.36 9.58
CA ASP A 267 18.20 7.39 8.70
C ASP A 267 17.33 8.64 8.80
N CYS A 268 17.91 9.75 9.25
CA CYS A 268 17.21 11.02 9.42
C CYS A 268 17.45 11.99 8.26
N GLY A 269 17.99 11.51 7.13
CA GLY A 269 18.28 12.32 5.95
C GLY A 269 17.04 12.74 5.16
N CYS A 270 15.87 12.16 5.43
CA CYS A 270 14.61 12.58 4.83
C CYS A 270 14.17 13.93 5.43
N ASN A 271 14.24 14.99 4.63
CA ASN A 271 13.96 16.37 5.03
C ASN A 271 12.91 17.02 4.11
N ASP A 272 12.64 18.31 4.28
CA ASP A 272 11.60 19.03 3.52
C ASP A 272 11.88 19.15 2.01
N ALA A 273 13.13 18.94 1.58
CA ALA A 273 13.50 18.87 0.17
C ALA A 273 13.35 17.46 -0.43
N SER A 274 13.05 16.46 0.39
CA SER A 274 12.83 15.07 -0.05
C SER A 274 11.47 14.91 -0.74
N PRO A 275 11.34 14.03 -1.75
CA PRO A 275 10.02 13.65 -2.30
C PRO A 275 9.10 12.98 -1.26
N TYR A 276 9.62 12.66 -0.08
CA TYR A 276 8.90 12.05 1.05
C TYR A 276 8.63 13.05 2.20
N ALA A 277 8.76 14.37 1.96
CA ALA A 277 8.59 15.40 3.00
C ALA A 277 7.24 15.32 3.75
N GLU A 278 6.17 14.94 3.06
CA GLU A 278 4.80 14.84 3.64
C GLU A 278 4.50 13.45 4.26
N THR A 279 5.53 12.67 4.59
CA THR A 279 5.39 11.28 5.06
C THR A 279 6.00 11.08 6.44
N TYR A 280 5.59 10.01 7.13
CA TYR A 280 6.15 9.64 8.43
C TYR A 280 7.51 8.99 8.24
N ALA A 281 7.56 7.92 7.46
CA ALA A 281 8.74 7.13 7.27
C ALA A 281 8.60 6.26 6.01
N TYR A 282 9.68 5.60 5.65
CA TYR A 282 9.64 4.54 4.65
C TYR A 282 10.74 3.49 4.89
N VAL A 283 10.56 2.32 4.30
CA VAL A 283 11.53 1.22 4.29
C VAL A 283 11.62 0.56 2.93
N TYR A 284 12.75 -0.10 2.68
CA TYR A 284 12.83 -1.11 1.63
C TYR A 284 12.67 -2.49 2.28
N ARG A 285 11.57 -3.17 1.95
CA ARG A 285 11.17 -4.46 2.51
C ARG A 285 12.28 -5.52 2.49
N ASP A 286 13.09 -5.53 1.43
CA ASP A 286 14.17 -6.49 1.17
C ASP A 286 15.53 -6.03 1.74
N ARG A 287 15.57 -4.89 2.46
CA ARG A 287 16.77 -4.31 3.09
C ARG A 287 16.61 -4.14 4.60
N PRO A 288 16.31 -5.23 5.34
CA PRO A 288 16.23 -5.16 6.79
C PRO A 288 17.57 -4.76 7.41
N TYR A 289 17.64 -3.99 8.50
CA TYR A 289 16.56 -3.34 9.26
C TYR A 289 16.76 -1.82 9.24
N LYS A 290 16.75 -1.20 8.04
CA LYS A 290 16.93 0.24 7.88
C LYS A 290 15.58 0.96 7.68
N ILE A 291 15.30 1.96 8.53
CA ILE A 291 14.09 2.79 8.51
C ILE A 291 14.50 4.24 8.24
N TYR A 292 13.87 4.88 7.25
CA TYR A 292 14.09 6.28 6.90
C TYR A 292 12.98 7.11 7.54
N LEU A 293 13.33 8.07 8.40
CA LEU A 293 12.39 8.89 9.15
C LEU A 293 12.25 10.27 8.53
N CYS A 294 11.02 10.65 8.19
CA CYS A 294 10.66 11.83 7.43
C CYS A 294 9.97 12.90 8.31
N PRO A 295 9.73 14.13 7.79
CA PRO A 295 9.26 15.26 8.59
C PRO A 295 8.03 14.99 9.47
N VAL A 296 7.04 14.23 8.99
CA VAL A 296 5.80 13.96 9.76
C VAL A 296 6.06 13.08 10.99
N PHE A 297 7.05 12.19 10.95
CA PHE A 297 7.43 11.40 12.14
C PHE A 297 7.91 12.30 13.29
N TRP A 298 8.63 13.38 12.97
CA TRP A 298 9.17 14.28 13.99
C TRP A 298 8.08 15.09 14.68
N SER A 299 6.99 15.45 13.98
CA SER A 299 5.84 16.15 14.55
C SER A 299 4.83 15.23 15.25
N ALA A 300 4.86 13.92 14.97
CA ALA A 300 3.97 12.93 15.59
C ALA A 300 4.16 12.83 17.12
N PRO A 301 3.11 12.49 17.90
CA PRO A 301 3.24 12.23 19.32
C PRO A 301 4.11 10.99 19.59
N MET A 302 4.73 10.88 20.77
CA MET A 302 5.57 9.71 21.09
C MET A 302 4.77 8.39 21.09
N THR A 303 3.54 8.46 21.60
CA THR A 303 2.57 7.35 21.78
C THR A 303 1.17 7.87 21.44
N GLY A 304 0.21 6.97 21.24
CA GLY A 304 -1.17 7.34 20.92
C GLY A 304 -1.53 6.88 19.53
N THR A 305 -2.31 7.67 18.81
CA THR A 305 -2.67 7.40 17.41
C THR A 305 -1.63 8.00 16.46
N ASP A 306 -1.24 7.25 15.43
CA ASP A 306 -0.27 7.68 14.40
C ASP A 306 1.00 8.25 15.04
N SER A 307 1.48 7.54 16.05
CA SER A 307 2.57 7.96 16.92
C SER A 307 3.93 7.59 16.36
N LYS A 308 5.00 8.16 16.91
CA LYS A 308 6.38 7.72 16.65
C LYS A 308 6.52 6.22 16.93
N ALA A 309 6.02 5.74 18.08
CA ALA A 309 6.07 4.33 18.43
C ALA A 309 5.24 3.44 17.48
N GLY A 310 4.04 3.89 17.09
CA GLY A 310 3.19 3.22 16.11
C GLY A 310 3.84 3.14 14.72
N THR A 311 4.43 4.24 14.26
CA THR A 311 5.20 4.30 13.01
C THR A 311 6.32 3.26 13.01
N LEU A 312 7.04 3.07 14.12
CA LEU A 312 8.08 2.05 14.16
C LEU A 312 7.52 0.62 14.06
N ILE A 313 6.33 0.34 14.65
CA ILE A 313 5.63 -0.94 14.48
C ILE A 313 5.29 -1.15 13.00
N HIS A 314 4.72 -0.12 12.35
CA HIS A 314 4.36 -0.10 10.94
C HIS A 314 5.56 -0.47 10.05
N GLU A 315 6.61 0.35 10.10
CA GLU A 315 7.80 0.19 9.26
C GLU A 315 8.51 -1.14 9.51
N THR A 316 8.57 -1.58 10.77
CA THR A 316 9.19 -2.86 11.12
C THR A 316 8.42 -4.06 10.57
N SER A 317 7.10 -3.94 10.43
CA SER A 317 6.25 -5.02 9.90
C SER A 317 6.48 -5.27 8.40
N HIS A 318 6.93 -4.27 7.64
CA HIS A 318 7.17 -4.41 6.19
C HIS A 318 8.33 -5.33 5.82
N PHE A 319 9.35 -5.42 6.67
CA PHE A 319 10.53 -6.24 6.38
C PHE A 319 10.12 -7.70 6.13
N SER A 320 10.51 -8.27 5.00
CA SER A 320 10.11 -9.64 4.60
C SER A 320 10.54 -10.71 5.60
N VAL A 321 11.62 -10.46 6.33
CA VAL A 321 12.15 -11.37 7.37
C VAL A 321 11.46 -11.22 8.73
N VAL A 322 10.48 -10.30 8.85
CA VAL A 322 9.74 -10.02 10.08
C VAL A 322 8.28 -10.43 9.95
N VAL A 323 7.53 -9.74 9.07
CA VAL A 323 6.15 -10.08 8.73
C VAL A 323 5.95 -10.02 7.21
N GLY A 324 6.46 -8.98 6.56
CA GLY A 324 6.20 -8.75 5.14
C GLY A 324 4.78 -8.23 4.92
N THR A 325 4.34 -7.27 5.74
CA THR A 325 3.12 -6.49 5.49
C THR A 325 3.28 -5.57 4.29
N TYR A 326 2.16 -5.20 3.68
CA TYR A 326 2.08 -4.16 2.67
C TYR A 326 1.30 -2.97 3.20
N ASP A 327 1.36 -1.86 2.49
CA ASP A 327 0.39 -0.80 2.65
C ASP A 327 -0.81 -1.12 1.78
N TYR A 328 -1.93 -1.49 2.39
CA TYR A 328 -3.20 -1.70 1.71
C TYR A 328 -4.24 -0.64 2.06
N ALA A 329 -4.06 0.08 3.15
CA ALA A 329 -4.93 1.18 3.56
C ALA A 329 -4.16 2.09 4.51
N TYR A 330 -4.40 3.40 4.41
CA TYR A 330 -3.82 4.41 5.30
C TYR A 330 -4.92 5.05 6.14
N GLY A 331 -4.71 5.17 7.46
CA GLY A 331 -5.70 5.78 8.36
C GLY A 331 -6.72 4.78 8.91
N LYS A 332 -7.27 5.08 10.09
CA LYS A 332 -8.16 4.16 10.83
C LYS A 332 -9.43 3.81 10.08
N MET A 333 -10.06 4.78 9.41
CA MET A 333 -11.30 4.54 8.67
C MET A 333 -11.08 3.59 7.49
N ALA A 334 -9.99 3.79 6.73
CA ALA A 334 -9.67 2.91 5.61
C ALA A 334 -9.27 1.51 6.10
N CYS A 335 -8.47 1.40 7.16
CA CYS A 335 -8.07 0.13 7.75
C CYS A 335 -9.26 -0.68 8.28
N THR A 336 -10.21 -0.03 8.95
CA THR A 336 -11.44 -0.68 9.42
C THR A 336 -12.33 -1.11 8.25
N SER A 337 -12.46 -0.30 7.19
CA SER A 337 -13.16 -0.68 5.95
C SER A 337 -12.54 -1.91 5.29
N LEU A 338 -11.20 -1.97 5.26
CA LEU A 338 -10.43 -3.07 4.67
C LEU A 338 -10.78 -4.43 5.31
N THR A 339 -11.15 -4.44 6.60
CA THR A 339 -11.56 -5.66 7.30
C THR A 339 -12.86 -6.28 6.75
N LEU A 340 -13.68 -5.50 6.05
CA LEU A 340 -14.93 -5.93 5.44
C LEU A 340 -14.75 -6.22 3.95
N SER A 341 -14.00 -5.36 3.25
CA SER A 341 -13.83 -5.43 1.80
C SER A 341 -12.78 -6.44 1.36
N ALA A 342 -11.68 -6.57 2.09
CA ALA A 342 -10.59 -7.50 1.80
C ALA A 342 -9.91 -8.01 3.10
N PRO A 343 -10.55 -8.92 3.85
CA PRO A 343 -10.04 -9.40 5.14
C PRO A 343 -8.61 -9.99 5.08
N SER A 344 -8.24 -10.63 3.97
CA SER A 344 -6.88 -11.16 3.76
C SER A 344 -5.82 -10.06 3.61
N GLN A 345 -6.20 -8.87 3.13
CA GLN A 345 -5.33 -7.70 3.08
C GLN A 345 -5.24 -7.03 4.45
N ALA A 346 -6.36 -6.94 5.19
CA ALA A 346 -6.36 -6.36 6.54
C ALA A 346 -5.39 -7.05 7.51
N ILE A 347 -5.29 -8.38 7.45
CA ILE A 347 -4.33 -9.15 8.27
C ILE A 347 -2.86 -8.97 7.86
N MET A 348 -2.60 -8.36 6.70
CA MET A 348 -1.28 -8.09 6.12
C MET A 348 -1.03 -6.60 5.88
N ASN A 349 -1.87 -5.70 6.40
CA ASN A 349 -1.75 -4.25 6.27
C ASN A 349 -0.90 -3.67 7.41
N ALA A 350 0.11 -2.86 7.11
CA ALA A 350 1.02 -2.31 8.13
C ALA A 350 0.30 -1.38 9.12
N ASP A 351 -0.53 -0.46 8.65
CA ASP A 351 -1.34 0.42 9.52
C ASP A 351 -2.31 -0.38 10.42
N SER A 352 -2.84 -1.53 9.95
CA SER A 352 -3.67 -2.40 10.82
C SER A 352 -2.86 -2.98 11.99
N HIS A 353 -1.58 -3.28 11.79
CA HIS A 353 -0.69 -3.73 12.88
C HIS A 353 -0.35 -2.58 13.82
N GLU A 354 -0.07 -1.39 13.27
CA GLU A 354 0.15 -0.18 14.06
C GLU A 354 -1.04 0.11 14.95
N TYR A 355 -2.25 0.26 14.41
CA TYR A 355 -3.42 0.62 15.19
C TYR A 355 -3.84 -0.45 16.20
N PHE A 356 -3.64 -1.73 15.86
CA PHE A 356 -3.80 -2.80 16.85
C PHE A 356 -2.83 -2.64 18.02
N ALA A 357 -1.58 -2.23 17.75
CA ALA A 357 -0.54 -2.09 18.76
C ALA A 357 -0.68 -0.82 19.61
N GLU A 358 -1.01 0.29 18.97
CA GLU A 358 -1.30 1.58 19.60
C GLU A 358 -2.50 1.49 20.54
N ASN A 359 -3.56 0.77 20.12
CA ASN A 359 -4.80 0.58 20.87
C ASN A 359 -5.33 1.88 21.48
N SER A 360 -5.46 2.92 20.64
CA SER A 360 -5.83 4.27 21.02
C SER A 360 -7.06 4.72 20.20
N PRO A 361 -8.26 4.92 20.80
CA PRO A 361 -8.60 4.62 22.18
C PRO A 361 -8.54 3.11 22.47
N VAL A 362 -8.51 2.76 23.76
CA VAL A 362 -8.38 1.38 24.21
C VAL A 362 -9.62 0.57 23.79
N LEU A 363 -9.37 -0.50 23.02
CA LEU A 363 -10.34 -1.54 22.72
C LEU A 363 -9.99 -2.80 23.53
N LEU A 364 -11.04 -3.49 24.02
CA LEU A 364 -10.94 -4.75 24.76
C LEU A 364 -10.98 -5.96 23.82
#